data_AF-A0A9E2JRB3-F1
#
_entry.id   AF-A0A9E2JRB3-F1
#
_cell.length_a   1.000
_cell.length_b   1.000
_cell.length_c   1.000
_cell.angle_alpha   90.00
_cell.angle_beta   90.00
_cell.angle_gamma   90.00
#
_symmetry.space_group_name_H-M   'P 1'
#
loop_
_entity.id
_entity.type
_entity.pdbx_description
1 polymer ?
#
loop_
_entity_poly.entity_id
_entity_poly.type
_entity_poly.pdbx_seq_one_letter_code
_entity_poly.pdbx_strand_id
1 'polypeptide(L)'
;MELQNRVGIAQLTTLALQGVDLHPLRSHLLRKCAEDQDQAGALMDLSVIDQLYGDLEQGLAWQARAISACQLYRTDRGRKGKKTLLVFALPVDIGSNTPIEFLVPSADYEIITCYLDPDADQAFLLPDHDVAFCAAPADSRDAVRFSAAIRRAFGAAEPRVLNLLDASVRIDRISLQHQVPQTAGLVLPRVIETSRKALQGAQRESAIAQLGGYPVIIRPVGSHAGHGLEKLDSAEGLESYLDRHEGQDFHLCPYVDCSSAQDGRFRKCRIVFIDGVPYPCHLAIADRWDVWYANAGMKDHPGRRAEESAFLDTFDSDFAQRHAAALSALSQSIGLEYFGIDCAEDRNGNLVVFEADNSLIVHDLECPETFPYKGRHMRRIFAAFRALLAKAG
;
A
#
# COMPACT_ATOMS: atom_id res chain seq x y z
N MET A 1 27.11 10.11 8.47
CA MET A 1 25.91 9.99 9.32
C MET A 1 25.89 8.58 9.88
N GLU A 2 25.68 8.43 11.18
CA GLU A 2 25.80 7.14 11.85
C GLU A 2 24.49 6.34 11.75
N LEU A 3 24.59 5.11 11.27
CA LEU A 3 23.46 4.19 11.12
C LEU A 3 22.90 3.80 12.49
N GLN A 4 21.58 3.91 12.67
CA GLN A 4 20.91 3.63 13.94
C GLN A 4 20.12 2.32 13.89
N ASN A 5 20.20 1.51 14.95
CA ASN A 5 19.42 0.27 15.04
C ASN A 5 18.01 0.56 15.56
N ARG A 6 17.03 -0.20 15.08
CA ARG A 6 15.64 -0.13 15.52
C ARG A 6 14.99 -1.52 15.50
N VAL A 7 13.92 -1.73 16.26
CA VAL A 7 13.10 -2.95 16.24
C VAL A 7 12.42 -3.13 14.88
N GLY A 8 11.88 -2.05 14.31
CA GLY A 8 11.27 -2.06 12.98
C GLY A 8 9.77 -2.33 12.97
N ILE A 9 9.16 -1.98 11.84
CA ILE A 9 7.71 -1.97 11.67
C ILE A 9 7.16 -3.39 11.76
N ALA A 10 7.77 -4.36 11.09
CA ALA A 10 7.21 -5.70 10.99
C ALA A 10 7.12 -6.40 12.34
N GLN A 11 8.16 -6.30 13.17
CA GLN A 11 8.18 -6.93 14.48
C GLN A 11 7.18 -6.26 15.43
N LEU A 12 7.14 -4.92 15.47
CA LEU A 12 6.19 -4.19 16.33
C LEU A 12 4.74 -4.46 15.94
N THR A 13 4.41 -4.43 14.65
CA THR A 13 3.08 -4.78 14.15
C THR A 13 2.72 -6.24 14.45
N THR A 14 3.67 -7.17 14.30
CA THR A 14 3.45 -8.59 14.65
C THR A 14 3.06 -8.75 16.11
N LEU A 15 3.81 -8.11 17.02
CA LEU A 15 3.52 -8.15 18.46
C LEU A 15 2.14 -7.55 18.77
N ALA A 16 1.83 -6.38 18.20
CA ALA A 16 0.53 -5.74 18.38
C ALA A 16 -0.63 -6.61 17.90
N LEU A 17 -0.54 -7.20 16.70
CA LEU A 17 -1.59 -8.06 16.15
C LEU A 17 -1.75 -9.39 16.91
N GLN A 18 -0.69 -9.87 17.56
CA GLN A 18 -0.73 -11.02 18.47
C GLN A 18 -1.31 -10.66 19.86
N GLY A 19 -1.69 -9.41 20.09
CA GLY A 19 -2.25 -8.93 21.35
C GLY A 19 -1.20 -8.71 22.44
N VAL A 20 0.08 -8.62 22.10
CA VAL A 20 1.14 -8.26 23.04
C VAL A 20 1.02 -6.78 23.38
N ASP A 21 1.00 -6.46 24.68
CA ASP A 21 1.03 -5.08 25.16
C ASP A 21 2.40 -4.44 24.91
N LEU A 22 2.43 -3.39 24.09
CA LEU A 22 3.65 -2.63 23.76
C LEU A 22 3.93 -1.49 24.75
N HIS A 23 3.07 -1.22 25.74
CA HIS A 23 3.31 -0.15 26.72
C HIS A 23 4.64 -0.31 27.49
N PRO A 24 5.04 -1.52 27.96
CA PRO A 24 6.31 -1.70 28.62
C PRO A 24 7.51 -1.33 27.73
N LEU A 25 7.47 -1.72 26.45
CA LEU A 25 8.49 -1.37 25.47
C LEU A 25 8.52 0.14 25.22
N ARG A 26 7.35 0.75 25.01
CA ARG A 26 7.22 2.20 24.86
C ARG A 26 7.83 2.97 26.04
N SER A 27 7.52 2.59 27.28
CA SER A 27 8.09 3.20 28.49
C SER A 27 9.61 2.99 28.61
N HIS A 28 10.13 1.87 28.13
CA HIS A 28 11.56 1.66 28.05
C HIS A 28 12.23 2.58 27.01
N LEU A 29 11.67 2.68 25.80
CA LEU A 29 12.16 3.57 24.75
C LEU A 29 12.12 5.05 25.16
N LEU A 30 11.07 5.49 25.85
CA LEU A 30 10.98 6.85 26.40
C LEU A 30 12.12 7.16 27.40
N ARG A 31 12.44 6.21 28.29
CA ARG A 31 13.58 6.35 29.21
C ARG A 31 14.91 6.41 28.46
N LYS A 32 15.09 5.54 27.47
CA LYS A 32 16.28 5.54 26.60
C LYS A 32 16.46 6.90 25.90
N CYS A 33 15.39 7.50 25.40
CA CYS A 33 15.40 8.84 24.80
C CYS A 33 15.74 9.96 25.80
N ALA A 34 15.45 9.79 27.10
CA ALA A 34 15.77 10.76 28.15
C ALA A 34 17.23 10.65 28.64
N GLU A 35 17.86 9.49 28.46
CA GLU A 35 19.24 9.18 28.90
C GLU A 35 20.29 9.36 27.77
N ASP A 36 19.89 9.88 26.60
CA ASP A 36 20.71 10.26 25.44
C ASP A 36 21.54 9.13 24.79
N GLN A 37 21.06 7.88 24.85
CA GLN A 37 21.65 6.72 24.14
C GLN A 37 20.80 6.30 22.93
N ASP A 38 21.39 6.18 21.73
CA ASP A 38 20.72 5.82 20.45
C ASP A 38 19.34 6.48 20.23
N GLN A 39 19.29 7.81 20.35
CA GLN A 39 18.03 8.55 20.41
C GLN A 39 17.15 8.34 19.17
N ALA A 40 17.74 8.35 17.97
CA ALA A 40 17.00 8.28 16.72
C ALA A 40 16.29 6.93 16.52
N GLY A 41 16.96 5.81 16.79
CA GLY A 41 16.35 4.48 16.66
C GLY A 41 15.14 4.30 17.60
N ALA A 42 15.28 4.73 18.85
CA ALA A 42 14.21 4.68 19.84
C ALA A 42 13.03 5.60 19.48
N LEU A 43 13.30 6.84 19.01
CA LEU A 43 12.27 7.75 18.51
C LEU A 43 11.51 7.15 17.32
N MET A 44 12.21 6.48 16.41
CA MET A 44 11.58 5.87 15.25
C MET A 44 10.69 4.68 15.62
N ASP A 45 11.02 3.90 16.65
CA ASP A 45 10.13 2.83 17.13
C ASP A 45 8.98 3.36 18.00
N LEU A 46 9.17 4.45 18.76
CA LEU A 46 8.08 5.17 19.41
C LEU A 46 7.04 5.67 18.40
N SER A 47 7.51 6.17 17.25
CA SER A 47 6.65 6.55 16.14
C SER A 47 5.73 5.41 15.69
N VAL A 48 6.29 4.20 15.51
CA VAL A 48 5.50 3.03 15.10
C VAL A 48 4.52 2.63 16.19
N ILE A 49 4.94 2.57 17.45
CA ILE A 49 4.09 2.16 18.56
C ILE A 49 2.88 3.09 18.72
N ASP A 50 3.10 4.42 18.69
CA ASP A 50 2.02 5.39 18.86
C ASP A 50 1.02 5.35 17.69
N GLN A 51 1.50 5.16 16.45
CA GLN A 51 0.62 4.93 15.30
C GLN A 51 -0.19 3.62 15.41
N LEU A 52 0.42 2.53 15.90
CA LEU A 52 -0.29 1.26 16.13
C LEU A 52 -1.38 1.40 17.21
N TYR A 53 -1.21 2.33 18.15
CA TYR A 53 -2.23 2.69 19.14
C TYR A 53 -3.25 3.73 18.66
N GLY A 54 -3.15 4.16 17.41
CA GLY A 54 -4.09 5.09 16.78
C GLY A 54 -3.77 6.57 17.01
N ASP A 55 -2.62 6.89 17.63
CA ASP A 55 -2.16 8.27 17.80
C ASP A 55 -1.22 8.67 16.65
N LEU A 56 -1.84 8.98 15.51
CA LEU A 56 -1.12 9.35 14.29
C LEU A 56 -0.30 10.63 14.47
N GLU A 57 -0.86 11.65 15.13
CA GLU A 57 -0.20 12.94 15.33
C GLU A 57 1.09 12.77 16.15
N GLN A 58 1.00 12.12 17.31
CA GLN A 58 2.16 11.87 18.16
C GLN A 58 3.18 10.95 17.45
N GLY A 59 2.68 9.93 16.76
CA GLY A 59 3.50 9.04 15.96
C GLY A 59 4.34 9.76 14.91
N LEU A 60 3.73 10.65 14.12
CA LEU A 60 4.43 11.46 13.12
C LEU A 60 5.39 12.47 13.76
N ALA A 61 5.04 13.04 14.92
CA ALA A 61 5.94 13.93 15.66
C ALA A 61 7.22 13.21 16.12
N TRP A 62 7.12 11.95 16.59
CA TRP A 62 8.30 11.13 16.89
C TRP A 62 9.13 10.83 15.64
N GLN A 63 8.47 10.53 14.51
CA GLN A 63 9.13 10.23 13.24
C GLN A 63 9.96 11.43 12.76
N ALA A 64 9.37 12.62 12.77
CA ALA A 64 10.04 13.85 12.34
C ALA A 64 11.30 14.13 13.18
N ARG A 65 11.20 13.94 14.51
CA ARG A 65 12.35 14.08 15.43
C ARG A 65 13.43 13.05 15.16
N ALA A 66 13.05 11.79 14.92
CA ALA A 66 13.99 10.74 14.58
C ALA A 66 14.74 11.08 13.28
N ILE A 67 14.01 11.42 12.20
CA ILE A 67 14.58 11.73 10.89
C ILE A 67 15.51 12.95 10.93
N SER A 68 15.16 13.95 11.74
CA SER A 68 16.01 15.13 11.97
C SER A 68 17.33 14.78 12.63
N ALA A 69 17.37 13.73 13.46
CA ALA A 69 18.57 13.27 14.14
C ALA A 69 19.37 12.26 13.30
N CYS A 70 18.71 11.38 12.55
CA CYS A 70 19.34 10.41 11.65
C CYS A 70 18.39 10.00 10.52
N GLN A 71 18.92 9.84 9.31
CA GLN A 71 18.14 9.41 8.14
C GLN A 71 18.31 7.93 7.80
N LEU A 72 19.22 7.20 8.48
CA LEU A 72 19.55 5.80 8.19
C LEU A 72 19.23 4.89 9.37
N TYR A 73 18.38 3.89 9.13
CA TYR A 73 17.90 2.96 10.14
C TYR A 73 18.12 1.52 9.72
N ARG A 74 18.86 0.75 10.52
CA ARG A 74 18.98 -0.70 10.37
C ARG A 74 17.89 -1.38 11.19
N THR A 75 17.08 -2.22 10.56
CA THR A 75 16.13 -3.08 11.26
C THR A 75 16.89 -4.21 11.96
N ASP A 76 16.76 -4.31 13.28
CA ASP A 76 17.30 -5.40 14.08
C ASP A 76 16.49 -6.67 13.83
N ARG A 77 17.15 -7.67 13.25
CA ARG A 77 16.57 -8.97 12.91
C ARG A 77 17.15 -10.10 13.77
N GLY A 78 17.90 -9.75 14.82
CA GLY A 78 18.61 -10.68 15.69
C GLY A 78 19.81 -11.40 15.04
N ARG A 79 20.11 -11.09 13.78
CA ARG A 79 21.21 -11.69 13.00
C ARG A 79 21.63 -10.75 11.88
N LYS A 80 22.92 -10.81 11.51
CA LYS A 80 23.44 -10.06 10.36
C LYS A 80 23.03 -10.74 9.05
N GLY A 81 22.48 -9.94 8.13
CA GLY A 81 22.19 -10.40 6.77
C GLY A 81 23.44 -10.74 5.97
N LYS A 82 23.30 -11.52 4.90
CA LYS A 82 24.40 -11.81 3.97
C LYS A 82 24.60 -10.71 2.94
N LYS A 83 23.50 -10.12 2.49
CA LYS A 83 23.42 -8.97 1.59
C LYS A 83 22.75 -7.79 2.31
N THR A 84 22.94 -6.58 1.83
CA THR A 84 22.29 -5.36 2.32
C THR A 84 21.28 -4.86 1.29
N LEU A 85 20.02 -4.74 1.71
CA LEU A 85 18.95 -4.08 0.99
C LEU A 85 18.79 -2.65 1.52
N LEU A 86 19.11 -1.67 0.68
CA LEU A 86 18.87 -0.25 0.96
C LEU A 86 17.45 0.13 0.52
N VAL A 87 16.65 0.72 1.41
CA VAL A 87 15.24 1.02 1.17
C VAL A 87 15.01 2.51 1.28
N PHE A 88 14.58 3.17 0.22
CA PHE A 88 14.20 4.58 0.27
C PHE A 88 12.73 4.73 0.66
N ALA A 89 12.46 5.51 1.71
CA ALA A 89 11.12 5.72 2.25
C ALA A 89 10.82 7.21 2.46
N LEU A 90 9.54 7.59 2.34
CA LEU A 90 9.06 8.92 2.69
C LEU A 90 8.69 9.00 4.19
N PRO A 91 8.76 10.19 4.82
CA PRO A 91 8.30 10.44 6.19
C PRO A 91 6.77 10.49 6.27
N VAL A 92 6.12 9.35 6.01
CA VAL A 92 4.67 9.18 6.03
C VAL A 92 4.27 8.16 7.09
N ASP A 93 2.97 7.98 7.30
CA ASP A 93 2.46 6.97 8.24
C ASP A 93 2.95 5.55 7.89
N ILE A 94 2.94 4.67 8.89
CA ILE A 94 3.52 3.32 8.80
C ILE A 94 2.85 2.41 7.76
N GLY A 95 1.65 2.76 7.27
CA GLY A 95 0.93 2.00 6.25
C GLY A 95 1.17 2.48 4.82
N SER A 96 1.78 3.66 4.64
CA SER A 96 1.90 4.32 3.34
C SER A 96 3.18 3.97 2.57
N ASN A 97 4.28 3.64 3.24
CA ASN A 97 5.43 3.03 2.53
C ASN A 97 5.20 1.53 2.37
N THR A 98 5.70 0.95 1.27
CA THR A 98 5.76 -0.50 1.11
C THR A 98 6.46 -1.12 2.32
N PRO A 99 5.80 -1.96 3.14
CA PRO A 99 6.38 -2.47 4.37
C PRO A 99 7.29 -3.66 4.06
N ILE A 100 8.44 -3.35 3.46
CA ILE A 100 9.44 -4.28 2.92
C ILE A 100 9.88 -5.36 3.91
N GLU A 101 9.85 -5.03 5.20
CA GLU A 101 10.23 -5.93 6.27
C GLU A 101 9.37 -7.20 6.30
N PHE A 102 8.08 -7.12 5.92
CA PHE A 102 7.20 -8.28 5.80
C PHE A 102 7.50 -9.14 4.57
N LEU A 103 7.94 -8.53 3.47
CA LEU A 103 8.22 -9.22 2.20
C LEU A 103 9.54 -10.00 2.23
N VAL A 104 10.46 -9.62 3.13
CA VAL A 104 11.79 -10.20 3.26
C VAL A 104 11.96 -10.87 4.63
N PRO A 105 11.32 -12.02 4.92
CA PRO A 105 11.44 -12.70 6.22
C PRO A 105 12.76 -13.49 6.41
N SER A 106 13.58 -13.62 5.36
CA SER A 106 14.79 -14.45 5.35
C SER A 106 15.99 -13.81 6.04
N ALA A 107 16.93 -14.64 6.50
CA ALA A 107 18.26 -14.23 6.99
C ALA A 107 19.16 -13.61 5.92
N ASP A 108 18.76 -13.69 4.65
CA ASP A 108 19.65 -13.39 3.53
C ASP A 108 19.93 -11.89 3.39
N TYR A 109 19.01 -11.03 3.83
CA TYR A 109 19.14 -9.57 3.70
C TYR A 109 19.07 -8.85 5.05
N GLU A 110 20.05 -7.98 5.27
CA GLU A 110 19.98 -6.85 6.20
C GLU A 110 19.17 -5.74 5.52
N ILE A 111 18.33 -5.04 6.27
CA ILE A 111 17.53 -3.93 5.75
C ILE A 111 18.02 -2.64 6.39
N ILE A 112 18.39 -1.69 5.52
CA ILE A 112 18.71 -0.32 5.90
C ILE A 112 17.68 0.59 5.24
N THR A 113 16.85 1.24 6.03
CA THR A 113 15.88 2.22 5.55
C THR A 113 16.50 3.62 5.59
N CYS A 114 16.40 4.31 4.45
CA CYS A 114 16.89 5.66 4.22
C CYS A 114 15.70 6.61 3.99
N TYR A 115 15.56 7.58 4.89
CA TYR A 115 14.60 8.67 4.78
C TYR A 115 15.27 9.88 4.13
N LEU A 116 15.26 9.92 2.81
CA LEU A 116 15.77 11.06 2.06
C LEU A 116 14.78 12.22 2.13
N ASP A 117 15.30 13.42 2.27
CA ASP A 117 14.53 14.63 2.03
C ASP A 117 14.46 14.87 0.51
N PRO A 118 13.26 14.87 -0.10
CA PRO A 118 13.12 15.09 -1.54
C PRO A 118 13.62 16.47 -2.00
N ASP A 119 13.64 17.46 -1.09
CA ASP A 119 14.01 18.85 -1.35
C ASP A 119 15.44 19.18 -0.89
N ALA A 120 16.17 18.23 -0.31
CA ALA A 120 17.56 18.47 0.09
C ALA A 120 18.49 18.66 -1.12
N ASP A 121 19.27 19.74 -1.06
CA ASP A 121 20.31 20.08 -2.06
C ASP A 121 21.67 19.42 -1.79
N GLN A 122 21.85 18.81 -0.62
CA GLN A 122 23.13 18.21 -0.22
C GLN A 122 23.28 16.79 -0.77
N ALA A 123 24.50 16.46 -1.20
CA ALA A 123 24.86 15.10 -1.57
C ALA A 123 24.73 14.17 -0.35
N PHE A 124 23.83 13.19 -0.45
CA PHE A 124 23.66 12.15 0.56
C PHE A 124 24.62 11.00 0.27
N LEU A 125 25.53 10.70 1.19
CA LEU A 125 26.40 9.53 1.06
C LEU A 125 25.60 8.26 1.38
N LEU A 126 25.31 7.47 0.34
CA LEU A 126 24.61 6.20 0.48
C LEU A 126 25.52 5.18 1.17
N PRO A 127 25.00 4.36 2.10
CA PRO A 127 25.77 3.26 2.69
C PRO A 127 26.06 2.18 1.64
N ASP A 128 27.10 1.37 1.87
CA ASP A 128 27.36 0.18 1.04
C ASP A 128 26.14 -0.75 1.03
N HIS A 129 25.72 -1.16 -0.15
CA HIS A 129 24.55 -2.03 -0.35
C HIS A 129 24.69 -2.90 -1.59
N ASP A 130 23.97 -4.02 -1.61
CA ASP A 130 23.95 -4.95 -2.75
C ASP A 130 22.78 -4.64 -3.71
N VAL A 131 21.65 -4.19 -3.16
CA VAL A 131 20.43 -3.88 -3.91
C VAL A 131 19.69 -2.73 -3.23
N ALA A 132 19.03 -1.88 -4.02
CA ALA A 132 18.21 -0.78 -3.53
C ALA A 132 16.76 -0.92 -3.98
N PHE A 133 15.82 -0.43 -3.16
CA PHE A 133 14.38 -0.46 -3.42
C PHE A 133 13.72 0.85 -3.00
N CYS A 134 12.83 1.39 -3.82
CA CYS A 134 11.99 2.55 -3.48
C CYS A 134 10.66 2.07 -2.89
N ALA A 135 10.50 2.22 -1.57
CA ALA A 135 9.29 1.85 -0.85
C ALA A 135 8.24 2.97 -0.80
N ALA A 136 8.61 4.20 -1.14
CA ALA A 136 7.70 5.33 -1.17
C ALA A 136 6.47 5.05 -2.05
N PRO A 137 5.25 5.44 -1.61
CA PRO A 137 4.03 5.20 -2.36
C PRO A 137 4.09 5.88 -3.72
N ALA A 138 3.73 5.12 -4.76
CA ALA A 138 3.92 5.55 -6.14
C ALA A 138 2.82 6.50 -6.63
N ASP A 139 1.68 6.55 -5.93
CA ASP A 139 0.59 7.50 -6.15
C ASP A 139 0.76 8.83 -5.38
N SER A 140 1.84 8.98 -4.60
CA SER A 140 2.13 10.20 -3.86
C SER A 140 2.44 11.39 -4.79
N ARG A 141 1.98 12.59 -4.40
CA ARG A 141 2.33 13.86 -5.06
C ARG A 141 3.84 14.12 -5.05
N ASP A 142 4.56 13.52 -4.10
CA ASP A 142 6.01 13.67 -3.95
C ASP A 142 6.82 12.60 -4.70
N ALA A 143 6.17 11.58 -5.25
CA ALA A 143 6.86 10.38 -5.75
C ALA A 143 7.87 10.70 -6.87
N VAL A 144 7.54 11.64 -7.77
CA VAL A 144 8.45 12.11 -8.83
C VAL A 144 9.63 12.89 -8.26
N ARG A 145 9.38 13.81 -7.31
CA ARG A 145 10.44 14.62 -6.66
C ARG A 145 11.38 13.72 -5.86
N PHE A 146 10.82 12.78 -5.12
CA PHE A 146 11.56 11.79 -4.35
C PHE A 146 12.41 10.88 -5.24
N SER A 147 11.86 10.41 -6.36
CA SER A 147 12.62 9.62 -7.33
C SER A 147 13.78 10.41 -7.93
N ALA A 148 13.58 11.71 -8.20
CA ALA A 148 14.67 12.59 -8.63
C ALA A 148 15.74 12.77 -7.53
N ALA A 149 15.34 12.87 -6.25
CA ALA A 149 16.28 12.95 -5.12
C ALA A 149 17.12 11.67 -4.98
N ILE A 150 16.51 10.49 -5.12
CA ILE A 150 17.23 9.22 -5.15
C ILE A 150 18.25 9.22 -6.29
N ARG A 151 17.85 9.61 -7.51
CA ARG A 151 18.77 9.69 -8.66
C ARG A 151 19.95 10.61 -8.39
N ARG A 152 19.71 11.78 -7.77
CA ARG A 152 20.77 12.70 -7.35
C ARG A 152 21.73 12.07 -6.34
N ALA A 153 21.22 11.29 -5.38
CA ALA A 153 22.05 10.62 -4.37
C ALA A 153 23.02 9.58 -4.98
N PHE A 154 22.66 8.95 -6.10
CA PHE A 154 23.56 8.05 -6.86
C PHE A 154 24.54 8.78 -7.79
N GLY A 155 24.36 10.09 -8.00
CA GLY A 155 25.26 10.91 -8.81
C GLY A 155 25.34 10.46 -10.28
N ALA A 156 26.55 10.18 -10.75
CA ALA A 156 26.81 9.74 -12.13
C ALA A 156 26.61 8.23 -12.34
N ALA A 157 26.46 7.44 -11.27
CA ALA A 157 26.14 6.03 -11.38
C ALA A 157 24.65 5.87 -11.74
N GLU A 158 24.34 4.95 -12.65
CA GLU A 158 22.95 4.63 -12.93
C GLU A 158 22.34 3.90 -11.72
N PRO A 159 21.31 4.47 -11.06
CA PRO A 159 20.74 3.85 -9.87
C PRO A 159 19.99 2.60 -10.27
N ARG A 160 20.53 1.43 -9.92
CA ARG A 160 19.77 0.17 -9.97
C ARG A 160 18.91 0.06 -8.72
N VAL A 161 17.85 0.86 -8.68
CA VAL A 161 16.88 0.90 -7.59
C VAL A 161 15.57 0.32 -8.09
N LEU A 162 15.16 -0.81 -7.53
CA LEU A 162 13.87 -1.42 -7.82
C LEU A 162 12.73 -0.48 -7.43
N ASN A 163 11.63 -0.50 -8.19
CA ASN A 163 10.46 0.34 -7.96
C ASN A 163 10.72 1.85 -8.00
N LEU A 164 11.85 2.28 -8.57
CA LEU A 164 12.16 3.70 -8.70
C LEU A 164 11.38 4.30 -9.88
N LEU A 165 10.41 5.17 -9.57
CA LEU A 165 9.54 5.74 -10.58
C LEU A 165 10.34 6.55 -11.61
N ASP A 166 9.95 6.39 -12.86
CA ASP A 166 10.29 7.32 -13.92
C ASP A 166 9.02 8.10 -14.34
N ALA A 167 9.16 9.04 -15.26
CA ALA A 167 8.04 9.87 -15.72
C ALA A 167 6.95 9.09 -16.50
N SER A 168 7.21 7.83 -16.86
CA SER A 168 6.29 6.96 -17.59
C SER A 168 5.43 6.10 -16.67
N VAL A 169 5.88 5.83 -15.43
CA VAL A 169 5.08 5.10 -14.45
C VAL A 169 4.02 6.02 -13.85
N ARG A 170 2.74 5.74 -14.12
CA ARG A 170 1.61 6.40 -13.45
C ARG A 170 0.59 5.37 -12.99
N ILE A 171 0.70 5.02 -11.71
CA ILE A 171 -0.14 3.99 -11.09
C ILE A 171 -1.38 4.56 -10.40
N ASP A 172 -1.41 5.89 -10.18
CA ASP A 172 -2.53 6.56 -9.55
C ASP A 172 -3.82 6.34 -10.35
N ARG A 173 -4.97 6.31 -9.65
CA ARG A 173 -6.26 5.93 -10.25
C ARG A 173 -6.69 6.82 -11.42
N ILE A 174 -6.27 8.10 -11.44
CA ILE A 174 -6.62 9.03 -12.52
C ILE A 174 -5.77 8.74 -13.75
N SER A 175 -4.48 8.50 -13.59
CA SER A 175 -3.60 8.21 -14.72
C SER A 175 -3.79 6.80 -15.28
N LEU A 176 -4.03 5.81 -14.41
CA LEU A 176 -4.13 4.40 -14.77
C LEU A 176 -5.22 4.15 -15.83
N GLN A 177 -6.37 4.83 -15.71
CA GLN A 177 -7.49 4.72 -16.66
C GLN A 177 -7.13 5.18 -18.09
N HIS A 178 -6.07 5.97 -18.24
CA HIS A 178 -5.59 6.49 -19.53
C HIS A 178 -4.37 5.74 -20.06
N GLN A 179 -3.57 5.12 -19.18
CA GLN A 179 -2.33 4.43 -19.51
C GLN A 179 -2.55 2.97 -19.95
N VAL A 180 -3.58 2.32 -19.42
CA VAL A 180 -3.88 0.92 -19.76
C VAL A 180 -4.70 0.89 -21.05
N PRO A 181 -4.28 0.11 -22.08
CA PRO A 181 -5.05 0.00 -23.31
C PRO A 181 -6.42 -0.62 -23.02
N GLN A 182 -7.42 -0.21 -23.81
CA GLN A 182 -8.75 -0.82 -23.76
C GLN A 182 -8.64 -2.33 -23.97
N THR A 183 -8.93 -3.09 -22.92
CA THR A 183 -8.71 -4.54 -22.85
C THR A 183 -10.03 -5.22 -22.53
N ALA A 184 -10.45 -6.16 -23.36
CA ALA A 184 -11.68 -6.92 -23.13
C ALA A 184 -11.61 -7.63 -21.77
N GLY A 185 -12.69 -7.55 -20.99
CA GLY A 185 -12.74 -8.13 -19.64
C GLY A 185 -12.06 -7.30 -18.55
N LEU A 186 -11.51 -6.12 -18.86
CA LEU A 186 -10.95 -5.19 -17.87
C LEU A 186 -11.81 -3.93 -17.78
N VAL A 187 -12.19 -3.55 -16.57
CA VAL A 187 -12.91 -2.32 -16.26
C VAL A 187 -12.05 -1.47 -15.33
N LEU A 188 -11.66 -0.29 -15.82
CA LEU A 188 -11.07 0.78 -15.02
C LEU A 188 -12.12 1.89 -14.87
N PRO A 189 -12.82 1.98 -13.72
CA PRO A 189 -13.85 3.00 -13.53
C PRO A 189 -13.27 4.39 -13.73
N ARG A 190 -13.98 5.24 -14.48
CA ARG A 190 -13.54 6.61 -14.70
C ARG A 190 -13.48 7.37 -13.39
N VAL A 191 -12.33 7.93 -13.07
CA VAL A 191 -12.09 8.82 -11.93
C VAL A 191 -11.90 10.24 -12.44
N ILE A 192 -12.55 11.19 -11.77
CA ILE A 192 -12.32 12.63 -11.94
C ILE A 192 -11.97 13.26 -10.59
N GLU A 193 -11.09 14.24 -10.62
CA GLU A 193 -10.84 15.14 -9.48
C GLU A 193 -11.68 16.41 -9.65
N THR A 194 -12.36 16.83 -8.58
CA THR A 194 -13.13 18.08 -8.57
C THR A 194 -13.12 18.72 -7.19
N SER A 195 -13.33 20.03 -7.14
CA SER A 195 -13.35 20.77 -5.88
C SER A 195 -14.75 20.84 -5.28
N ARG A 196 -14.82 21.04 -3.97
CA ARG A 196 -16.03 21.40 -3.22
C ARG A 196 -16.78 22.53 -3.92
N LYS A 197 -16.07 23.59 -4.30
CA LYS A 197 -16.65 24.76 -4.97
C LYS A 197 -17.35 24.39 -6.28
N ALA A 198 -16.77 23.48 -7.06
CA ALA A 198 -17.39 23.00 -8.29
C ALA A 198 -18.63 22.14 -8.02
N LEU A 199 -18.59 21.29 -6.97
CA LEU A 199 -19.71 20.45 -6.57
C LEU A 199 -20.87 21.21 -5.90
N GLN A 200 -20.61 22.37 -5.30
CA GLN A 200 -21.63 23.28 -4.76
C GLN A 200 -22.13 24.28 -5.81
N GLY A 201 -21.48 24.34 -6.97
CA GLY A 201 -21.73 25.34 -8.02
C GLY A 201 -22.36 24.76 -9.27
N ALA A 202 -22.37 25.58 -10.33
CA ALA A 202 -22.97 25.24 -11.62
C ALA A 202 -22.23 24.12 -12.40
N GLN A 203 -21.06 23.68 -11.91
CA GLN A 203 -20.29 22.59 -12.53
C GLN A 203 -20.74 21.20 -12.05
N ARG A 204 -21.56 21.12 -11.00
CA ARG A 204 -22.01 19.86 -10.38
C ARG A 204 -22.62 18.89 -11.39
N GLU A 205 -23.64 19.32 -12.11
CA GLU A 205 -24.37 18.45 -13.04
C GLU A 205 -23.46 17.95 -14.17
N SER A 206 -22.54 18.79 -14.64
CA SER A 206 -21.54 18.41 -15.64
C SER A 206 -20.55 17.37 -15.11
N ALA A 207 -20.08 17.51 -13.86
CA ALA A 207 -19.18 16.55 -13.23
C ALA A 207 -19.86 15.17 -13.08
N ILE A 208 -21.11 15.14 -12.63
CA ILE A 208 -21.89 13.90 -12.47
C ILE A 208 -22.23 13.28 -13.84
N ALA A 209 -22.59 14.09 -14.84
CA ALA A 209 -22.89 13.60 -16.18
C ALA A 209 -21.67 12.94 -16.85
N GLN A 210 -20.45 13.43 -16.59
CA GLN A 210 -19.22 12.79 -17.07
C GLN A 210 -18.98 11.37 -16.53
N LEU A 211 -19.61 11.03 -15.41
CA LEU A 211 -19.56 9.71 -14.76
C LEU A 211 -20.76 8.82 -15.14
N GLY A 212 -21.68 9.31 -15.98
CA GLY A 212 -22.88 8.58 -16.37
C GLY A 212 -24.07 8.76 -15.42
N GLY A 213 -24.01 9.69 -14.48
CA GLY A 213 -25.06 9.90 -13.49
C GLY A 213 -24.80 9.20 -12.15
N TYR A 214 -25.79 9.26 -11.26
CA TYR A 214 -25.78 8.51 -10.01
C TYR A 214 -26.12 7.02 -10.24
N PRO A 215 -25.65 6.11 -9.37
CA PRO A 215 -24.83 6.37 -8.19
C PRO A 215 -23.36 6.63 -8.49
N VAL A 216 -22.76 7.56 -7.73
CA VAL A 216 -21.32 7.87 -7.77
C VAL A 216 -20.68 7.53 -6.43
N ILE A 217 -19.42 7.13 -6.45
CA ILE A 217 -18.59 7.02 -5.26
C ILE A 217 -17.81 8.33 -5.13
N ILE A 218 -17.80 8.91 -3.94
CA ILE A 218 -17.04 10.12 -3.60
C ILE A 218 -16.00 9.81 -2.52
N ARG A 219 -14.85 10.48 -2.59
CA ARG A 219 -13.78 10.37 -1.60
C ARG A 219 -12.96 11.65 -1.52
N PRO A 220 -12.54 12.13 -0.34
CA PRO A 220 -11.59 13.23 -0.23
C PRO A 220 -10.21 12.86 -0.81
N VAL A 221 -9.58 13.79 -1.53
CA VAL A 221 -8.21 13.59 -2.05
C VAL A 221 -7.22 13.41 -0.89
N GLY A 222 -6.30 12.45 -1.03
CA GLY A 222 -5.29 12.12 -0.01
C GLY A 222 -5.80 11.27 1.15
N SER A 223 -7.07 10.86 1.13
CA SER A 223 -7.56 9.87 2.10
C SER A 223 -7.22 8.44 1.68
N HIS A 224 -6.84 7.59 2.64
CA HIS A 224 -6.59 6.15 2.44
C HIS A 224 -7.56 5.30 3.31
N ALA A 225 -7.55 3.97 3.14
CA ALA A 225 -8.35 3.04 3.95
C ALA A 225 -9.88 3.32 4.09
N GLY A 226 -10.51 3.93 3.08
CA GLY A 226 -11.97 4.19 3.08
C GLY A 226 -12.43 5.38 3.92
N HIS A 227 -11.53 6.17 4.49
CA HIS A 227 -11.90 7.40 5.19
C HIS A 227 -12.60 8.39 4.27
N GLY A 228 -13.82 8.78 4.64
CA GLY A 228 -14.67 9.68 3.83
C GLY A 228 -15.19 9.07 2.52
N LEU A 229 -15.02 7.77 2.29
CA LEU A 229 -15.54 7.10 1.12
C LEU A 229 -17.05 6.87 1.29
N GLU A 230 -17.87 7.44 0.41
CA GLU A 230 -19.33 7.24 0.43
C GLU A 230 -19.86 6.95 -0.99
N LYS A 231 -20.91 6.13 -1.07
CA LYS A 231 -21.71 5.97 -2.29
C LYS A 231 -22.90 6.92 -2.19
N LEU A 232 -23.05 7.77 -3.19
CA LEU A 232 -24.11 8.75 -3.29
C LEU A 232 -25.08 8.33 -4.37
N ASP A 233 -26.36 8.18 -4.02
CA ASP A 233 -27.42 7.79 -4.96
C ASP A 233 -28.16 9.00 -5.57
N SER A 234 -27.93 10.21 -5.07
CA SER A 234 -28.63 11.43 -5.53
C SER A 234 -27.86 12.73 -5.26
N ALA A 235 -28.37 13.84 -5.82
CA ALA A 235 -27.85 15.18 -5.59
C ALA A 235 -28.00 15.63 -4.13
N GLU A 236 -29.11 15.29 -3.48
CA GLU A 236 -29.34 15.56 -2.05
C GLU A 236 -28.33 14.78 -1.19
N GLY A 237 -28.00 13.55 -1.59
CA GLY A 237 -26.95 12.77 -0.94
C GLY A 237 -25.58 13.46 -1.02
N LEU A 238 -25.25 14.03 -2.18
CA LEU A 238 -24.02 14.81 -2.37
C LEU A 238 -23.97 16.07 -1.50
N GLU A 239 -25.06 16.84 -1.44
CA GLU A 239 -25.15 18.02 -0.57
C GLU A 239 -24.94 17.65 0.89
N SER A 240 -25.65 16.62 1.35
CA SER A 240 -25.54 16.09 2.71
C SER A 240 -24.14 15.60 3.05
N TYR A 241 -23.44 14.97 2.09
CA TYR A 241 -22.05 14.59 2.22
C TYR A 241 -21.14 15.80 2.40
N LEU A 242 -21.27 16.83 1.55
CA LEU A 242 -20.42 18.02 1.62
C LEU A 242 -20.61 18.81 2.92
N ASP A 243 -21.78 18.75 3.54
CA ASP A 243 -22.03 19.39 4.85
C ASP A 243 -21.35 18.64 6.00
N ARG A 244 -21.14 17.32 5.89
CA ARG A 244 -20.51 16.50 6.94
C ARG A 244 -18.99 16.46 6.88
N HIS A 245 -18.42 16.66 5.69
CA HIS A 245 -16.98 16.57 5.47
C HIS A 245 -16.39 17.96 5.27
N GLU A 246 -15.12 18.18 5.66
CA GLU A 246 -14.45 19.48 5.47
C GLU A 246 -13.52 19.53 4.24
N GLY A 247 -13.39 18.39 3.54
CA GLY A 247 -12.52 18.25 2.36
C GLY A 247 -12.80 19.31 1.28
N GLN A 248 -11.73 19.77 0.63
CA GLN A 248 -11.80 20.79 -0.42
C GLN A 248 -11.75 20.20 -1.82
N ASP A 249 -11.07 19.06 -1.99
CA ASP A 249 -10.95 18.34 -3.26
C ASP A 249 -11.38 16.89 -3.08
N PHE A 250 -12.03 16.35 -4.11
CA PHE A 250 -12.61 15.02 -4.11
C PHE A 250 -12.31 14.26 -5.39
N HIS A 251 -12.11 12.95 -5.25
CA HIS A 251 -12.20 12.00 -6.35
C HIS A 251 -13.62 11.44 -6.44
N LEU A 252 -14.19 11.48 -7.65
CA LEU A 252 -15.49 10.88 -7.95
C LEU A 252 -15.32 9.82 -9.03
N CYS A 253 -16.04 8.71 -8.90
CA CYS A 253 -16.11 7.66 -9.93
C CYS A 253 -17.51 7.01 -9.98
N PRO A 254 -17.90 6.37 -11.10
CA PRO A 254 -19.17 5.65 -11.15
C PRO A 254 -19.12 4.45 -10.19
N TYR A 255 -20.25 4.18 -9.55
CA TYR A 255 -20.40 2.94 -8.79
C TYR A 255 -20.53 1.75 -9.76
N VAL A 256 -19.64 0.77 -9.63
CA VAL A 256 -19.70 -0.49 -10.38
C VAL A 256 -20.19 -1.61 -9.47
N ASP A 257 -21.33 -2.21 -9.82
CA ASP A 257 -21.92 -3.27 -9.02
C ASP A 257 -21.15 -4.60 -9.18
N CYS A 258 -20.37 -4.93 -8.15
CA CYS A 258 -19.62 -6.17 -8.03
C CYS A 258 -20.30 -7.17 -7.07
N SER A 259 -21.61 -7.03 -6.85
CA SER A 259 -22.39 -8.03 -6.12
C SER A 259 -22.51 -9.32 -6.94
N SER A 260 -22.24 -10.44 -6.29
CA SER A 260 -22.47 -11.77 -6.85
C SER A 260 -23.95 -11.99 -7.12
N ALA A 261 -24.27 -12.56 -8.28
CA ALA A 261 -25.64 -12.90 -8.64
C ALA A 261 -26.21 -14.05 -7.79
N GLN A 262 -25.36 -14.89 -7.22
CA GLN A 262 -25.76 -16.08 -6.46
C GLN A 262 -26.15 -15.76 -5.02
N ASP A 263 -25.41 -14.86 -4.36
CA ASP A 263 -25.57 -14.58 -2.93
C ASP A 263 -25.68 -13.09 -2.58
N GLY A 264 -25.58 -12.19 -3.56
CA GLY A 264 -25.65 -10.74 -3.35
C GLY A 264 -24.43 -10.16 -2.63
N ARG A 265 -23.42 -10.97 -2.29
CA ARG A 265 -22.22 -10.52 -1.56
C ARG A 265 -21.17 -9.97 -2.49
N PHE A 266 -20.30 -9.14 -1.92
CA PHE A 266 -19.19 -8.51 -2.61
C PHE A 266 -17.90 -9.27 -2.32
N ARG A 267 -17.06 -9.40 -3.35
CA ARG A 267 -15.79 -10.13 -3.35
C ARG A 267 -14.69 -9.20 -3.80
N LYS A 268 -13.78 -8.84 -2.89
CA LYS A 268 -12.63 -7.97 -3.19
C LYS A 268 -11.34 -8.77 -3.07
N CYS A 269 -10.63 -8.90 -4.18
CA CYS A 269 -9.30 -9.49 -4.26
C CYS A 269 -8.22 -8.44 -4.04
N ARG A 270 -7.12 -8.84 -3.39
CA ARG A 270 -5.83 -8.16 -3.52
C ARG A 270 -4.86 -9.06 -4.24
N ILE A 271 -4.23 -8.56 -5.28
CA ILE A 271 -3.25 -9.28 -6.10
C ILE A 271 -1.99 -8.42 -6.17
N VAL A 272 -0.82 -9.00 -5.95
CA VAL A 272 0.47 -8.35 -6.18
C VAL A 272 1.16 -8.90 -7.40
N PHE A 273 1.82 -8.03 -8.14
CA PHE A 273 2.67 -8.35 -9.26
C PHE A 273 4.12 -8.28 -8.81
N ILE A 274 4.89 -9.32 -9.10
CA ILE A 274 6.32 -9.39 -8.84
C ILE A 274 7.01 -9.82 -10.13
N ASP A 275 7.88 -8.99 -10.69
CA ASP A 275 8.54 -9.22 -11.99
C ASP A 275 7.51 -9.56 -13.08
N GLY A 276 6.37 -8.85 -13.06
CA GLY A 276 5.24 -9.01 -13.97
C GLY A 276 4.34 -10.23 -13.74
N VAL A 277 4.61 -11.06 -12.73
CA VAL A 277 3.80 -12.24 -12.42
C VAL A 277 2.79 -11.91 -11.31
N PRO A 278 1.47 -12.14 -11.50
CA PRO A 278 0.45 -11.89 -10.48
C PRO A 278 0.41 -13.01 -9.43
N TYR A 279 0.22 -12.62 -8.16
CA TYR A 279 0.06 -13.51 -7.02
C TYR A 279 -1.08 -13.02 -6.12
N PRO A 280 -1.97 -13.91 -5.64
CA PRO A 280 -3.09 -13.50 -4.82
C PRO A 280 -2.68 -13.36 -3.35
N CYS A 281 -3.05 -12.23 -2.74
CA CYS A 281 -2.82 -11.98 -1.32
C CYS A 281 -4.00 -12.44 -0.46
N HIS A 282 -5.20 -12.01 -0.84
CA HIS A 282 -6.42 -12.31 -0.10
C HIS A 282 -7.68 -12.12 -0.95
N LEU A 283 -8.76 -12.75 -0.50
CA LEU A 283 -10.13 -12.50 -0.96
C LEU A 283 -10.97 -12.12 0.26
N ALA A 284 -11.44 -10.88 0.28
CA ALA A 284 -12.36 -10.37 1.29
C ALA A 284 -13.81 -10.50 0.79
N ILE A 285 -14.70 -11.04 1.63
CA ILE A 285 -16.11 -11.25 1.30
C ILE A 285 -16.99 -10.54 2.33
N ALA A 286 -17.91 -9.69 1.88
CA ALA A 286 -18.83 -8.97 2.76
C ALA A 286 -20.20 -8.77 2.14
N ASP A 287 -21.19 -8.45 2.99
CA ASP A 287 -22.56 -8.14 2.56
C ASP A 287 -22.72 -6.64 2.17
N ARG A 288 -21.62 -5.89 2.12
CA ARG A 288 -21.52 -4.46 1.78
C ARG A 288 -20.48 -4.24 0.67
N TRP A 289 -20.64 -3.18 -0.11
CA TRP A 289 -19.84 -2.93 -1.31
C TRP A 289 -18.43 -2.38 -1.04
N ASP A 290 -18.25 -1.64 0.04
CA ASP A 290 -17.00 -1.00 0.47
C ASP A 290 -16.14 -1.97 1.30
N VAL A 291 -15.75 -3.06 0.65
CA VAL A 291 -15.04 -4.17 1.25
C VAL A 291 -13.58 -3.81 1.53
N TRP A 292 -13.16 -3.95 2.79
CA TRP A 292 -11.76 -4.04 3.18
C TRP A 292 -11.56 -5.30 4.04
N TYR A 293 -10.37 -5.90 4.05
CA TYR A 293 -10.18 -7.21 4.70
C TYR A 293 -10.54 -7.18 6.21
N ALA A 294 -10.26 -6.05 6.89
CA ALA A 294 -10.62 -5.83 8.30
C ALA A 294 -12.14 -5.66 8.59
N ASN A 295 -13.01 -5.24 7.66
CA ASN A 295 -14.47 -5.11 7.86
C ASN A 295 -15.23 -6.29 7.28
N ALA A 296 -14.58 -7.13 6.48
CA ALA A 296 -15.19 -8.30 5.89
C ALA A 296 -15.53 -9.38 6.94
N GLY A 297 -15.05 -9.27 8.18
CA GLY A 297 -15.40 -10.19 9.26
C GLY A 297 -15.02 -11.65 8.94
N MET A 298 -13.94 -11.86 8.17
CA MET A 298 -13.53 -13.18 7.68
C MET A 298 -13.31 -14.19 8.81
N LYS A 299 -12.81 -13.73 9.96
CA LYS A 299 -12.56 -14.54 11.16
C LYS A 299 -13.82 -15.24 11.67
N ASP A 300 -14.97 -14.60 11.58
CA ASP A 300 -16.21 -15.10 12.19
C ASP A 300 -17.05 -15.95 11.21
N HIS A 301 -16.63 -16.05 9.95
CA HIS A 301 -17.39 -16.70 8.89
C HIS A 301 -16.60 -17.84 8.21
N PRO A 302 -16.72 -19.09 8.69
CA PRO A 302 -15.99 -20.24 8.13
C PRO A 302 -16.22 -20.44 6.62
N GLY A 303 -17.44 -20.21 6.13
CA GLY A 303 -17.75 -20.30 4.69
C GLY A 303 -16.95 -19.32 3.84
N ARG A 304 -16.77 -18.07 4.31
CA ARG A 304 -15.96 -17.05 3.61
C ARG A 304 -14.49 -17.44 3.57
N ARG A 305 -13.98 -18.04 4.66
CA ARG A 305 -12.59 -18.57 4.70
C ARG A 305 -12.39 -19.77 3.79
N ALA A 306 -13.38 -20.66 3.69
CA ALA A 306 -13.33 -21.77 2.75
C ALA A 306 -13.28 -21.27 1.30
N GLU A 307 -14.08 -20.25 0.97
CA GLU A 307 -14.08 -19.63 -0.36
C GLU A 307 -12.75 -18.92 -0.66
N GLU A 308 -12.20 -18.16 0.30
CA GLU A 308 -10.87 -17.57 0.13
C GLU A 308 -9.78 -18.64 -0.06
N SER A 309 -9.82 -19.73 0.73
CA SER A 309 -8.86 -20.83 0.56
C SER A 309 -8.92 -21.42 -0.85
N ALA A 310 -10.13 -21.67 -1.36
CA ALA A 310 -10.32 -22.20 -2.71
C ALA A 310 -9.78 -21.22 -3.76
N PHE A 311 -10.11 -19.92 -3.64
CA PHE A 311 -9.59 -18.88 -4.52
C PHE A 311 -8.07 -18.86 -4.57
N LEU A 312 -7.40 -18.88 -3.41
CA LEU A 312 -5.93 -18.86 -3.35
C LEU A 312 -5.31 -20.14 -3.92
N ASP A 313 -5.94 -21.31 -3.70
CA ASP A 313 -5.44 -22.60 -4.18
C ASP A 313 -5.59 -22.76 -5.69
N THR A 314 -6.66 -22.23 -6.29
CA THR A 314 -6.94 -22.37 -7.72
C THR A 314 -6.61 -21.13 -8.54
N PHE A 315 -6.02 -20.09 -7.94
CA PHE A 315 -5.79 -18.79 -8.59
C PHE A 315 -5.09 -18.92 -9.95
N ASP A 316 -3.97 -19.64 -10.01
CA ASP A 316 -3.15 -19.77 -11.23
C ASP A 316 -3.89 -20.55 -12.33
N SER A 317 -4.75 -21.49 -11.95
CA SER A 317 -5.48 -22.38 -12.87
C SER A 317 -6.85 -21.85 -13.29
N ASP A 318 -7.39 -20.87 -12.58
CA ASP A 318 -8.73 -20.30 -12.84
C ASP A 318 -8.68 -18.78 -13.00
N PHE A 319 -8.63 -18.03 -11.90
CA PHE A 319 -8.75 -16.56 -11.92
C PHE A 319 -7.70 -15.90 -12.83
N ALA A 320 -6.43 -16.29 -12.71
CA ALA A 320 -5.35 -15.75 -13.52
C ALA A 320 -5.49 -16.10 -15.01
N GLN A 321 -6.07 -17.27 -15.34
CA GLN A 321 -6.29 -17.66 -16.73
C GLN A 321 -7.46 -16.90 -17.35
N ARG A 322 -8.58 -16.79 -16.63
CA ARG A 322 -9.77 -16.05 -17.08
C ARG A 322 -9.45 -14.57 -17.33
N HIS A 323 -8.59 -14.00 -16.49
CA HIS A 323 -8.19 -12.59 -16.55
C HIS A 323 -6.81 -12.35 -17.16
N ALA A 324 -6.24 -13.33 -17.88
CA ALA A 324 -4.85 -13.26 -18.36
C ALA A 324 -4.55 -12.00 -19.19
N ALA A 325 -5.45 -11.63 -20.11
CA ALA A 325 -5.30 -10.43 -20.92
C ALA A 325 -5.31 -9.14 -20.06
N ALA A 326 -6.23 -9.04 -19.10
CA ALA A 326 -6.35 -7.90 -18.20
C ALA A 326 -5.12 -7.76 -17.29
N LEU A 327 -4.69 -8.85 -16.65
CA LEU A 327 -3.51 -8.86 -15.78
C LEU A 327 -2.23 -8.55 -16.55
N SER A 328 -2.09 -9.07 -17.78
CA SER A 328 -0.95 -8.75 -18.65
C SER A 328 -0.94 -7.28 -19.07
N ALA A 329 -2.10 -6.71 -19.43
CA ALA A 329 -2.20 -5.30 -19.80
C ALA A 329 -1.83 -4.38 -18.62
N LEU A 330 -2.33 -4.69 -17.41
CA LEU A 330 -1.97 -3.96 -16.19
C LEU A 330 -0.47 -4.02 -15.91
N SER A 331 0.11 -5.22 -15.95
CA SER A 331 1.54 -5.42 -15.69
C SER A 331 2.42 -4.67 -16.69
N GLN A 332 2.10 -4.73 -17.98
CA GLN A 332 2.90 -4.07 -19.03
C GLN A 332 2.76 -2.55 -18.99
N SER A 333 1.54 -2.05 -18.73
CA SER A 333 1.28 -0.62 -18.66
C SER A 333 1.89 0.03 -17.43
N ILE A 334 1.82 -0.61 -16.25
CA ILE A 334 2.36 -0.05 -15.00
C ILE A 334 3.89 -0.15 -14.97
N GLY A 335 4.45 -1.30 -15.39
CA GLY A 335 5.90 -1.46 -15.57
C GLY A 335 6.75 -1.46 -14.30
N LEU A 336 6.16 -1.48 -13.10
CA LEU A 336 6.88 -1.61 -11.83
C LEU A 336 7.27 -3.06 -11.55
N GLU A 337 8.43 -3.28 -10.94
CA GLU A 337 8.87 -4.62 -10.55
C GLU A 337 8.03 -5.21 -9.42
N TYR A 338 7.49 -4.37 -8.55
CA TYR A 338 6.54 -4.74 -7.50
C TYR A 338 5.38 -3.74 -7.43
N PHE A 339 4.15 -4.21 -7.57
CA PHE A 339 2.97 -3.41 -7.23
C PHE A 339 1.80 -4.31 -6.87
N GLY A 340 0.74 -3.74 -6.31
CA GLY A 340 -0.50 -4.44 -6.03
C GLY A 340 -1.70 -3.77 -6.66
N ILE A 341 -2.77 -4.54 -6.82
CA ILE A 341 -4.09 -4.05 -7.17
C ILE A 341 -5.13 -4.55 -6.16
N ASP A 342 -6.14 -3.73 -5.92
CA ASP A 342 -7.40 -4.15 -5.31
C ASP A 342 -8.49 -4.22 -6.38
N CYS A 343 -9.13 -5.37 -6.49
CA CYS A 343 -9.98 -5.76 -7.61
C CYS A 343 -11.25 -6.50 -7.19
N ALA A 344 -12.20 -6.61 -8.11
CA ALA A 344 -13.34 -7.53 -8.01
C ALA A 344 -13.78 -7.97 -9.40
N GLU A 345 -14.72 -8.92 -9.45
CA GLU A 345 -15.46 -9.24 -10.68
C GLU A 345 -16.80 -8.51 -10.66
N ASP A 346 -17.15 -7.84 -11.77
CA ASP A 346 -18.51 -7.31 -11.95
C ASP A 346 -19.51 -8.43 -12.28
N ARG A 347 -20.79 -8.06 -12.40
CA ARG A 347 -21.87 -9.02 -12.74
C ARG A 347 -21.72 -9.73 -14.09
N ASN A 348 -20.89 -9.20 -14.99
CA ASN A 348 -20.60 -9.80 -16.28
C ASN A 348 -19.30 -10.64 -16.25
N GLY A 349 -18.63 -10.70 -15.09
CA GLY A 349 -17.36 -11.40 -14.93
C GLY A 349 -16.15 -10.60 -15.42
N ASN A 350 -16.28 -9.29 -15.66
CA ASN A 350 -15.13 -8.44 -15.98
C ASN A 350 -14.32 -8.14 -14.70
N LEU A 351 -13.01 -8.08 -14.81
CA LEU A 351 -12.11 -7.61 -13.76
C LEU A 351 -12.25 -6.09 -13.58
N VAL A 352 -12.77 -5.66 -12.46
CA VAL A 352 -12.84 -4.24 -12.06
C VAL A 352 -11.66 -3.95 -11.14
N VAL A 353 -10.84 -2.95 -11.46
CA VAL A 353 -9.73 -2.50 -10.60
C VAL A 353 -10.10 -1.19 -9.92
N PHE A 354 -10.08 -1.19 -8.60
CA PHE A 354 -10.42 -0.01 -7.78
C PHE A 354 -9.18 0.76 -7.34
N GLU A 355 -8.05 0.07 -7.22
CA GLU A 355 -6.80 0.60 -6.69
C GLU A 355 -5.63 -0.11 -7.34
N ALA A 356 -4.57 0.64 -7.61
CA ALA A 356 -3.25 0.10 -7.86
C ALA A 356 -2.24 0.97 -7.10
N ASP A 357 -1.29 0.34 -6.41
CA ASP A 357 -0.18 1.04 -5.75
C ASP A 357 0.95 0.05 -5.43
N ASN A 358 2.18 0.53 -5.24
CA ASN A 358 3.27 -0.29 -4.71
C ASN A 358 3.17 -0.50 -3.18
N SER A 359 2.44 0.36 -2.46
CA SER A 359 2.39 0.32 -1.00
C SER A 359 1.39 -0.68 -0.41
N LEU A 360 0.61 -1.39 -1.24
CA LEU A 360 -0.42 -2.32 -0.75
C LEU A 360 0.20 -3.39 0.18
N ILE A 361 -0.21 -3.35 1.44
CA ILE A 361 0.33 -4.21 2.50
C ILE A 361 0.09 -5.69 2.19
N VAL A 362 1.17 -6.48 2.29
CA VAL A 362 1.19 -7.95 2.24
C VAL A 362 2.01 -8.46 3.42
N HIS A 363 1.46 -9.43 4.15
CA HIS A 363 2.08 -10.00 5.35
C HIS A 363 1.58 -11.43 5.60
N ASP A 364 2.22 -12.16 6.52
CA ASP A 364 1.80 -13.50 6.98
C ASP A 364 1.56 -13.46 8.50
N LEU A 365 0.58 -12.66 8.93
CA LEU A 365 0.31 -12.37 10.35
C LEU A 365 -1.02 -12.95 10.83
N GLU A 366 -1.81 -13.51 9.91
CA GLU A 366 -3.05 -14.19 10.22
C GLU A 366 -2.82 -15.39 11.14
N CYS A 367 -3.70 -15.57 12.13
CA CYS A 367 -3.64 -16.71 13.05
C CYS A 367 -3.70 -18.03 12.26
N PRO A 368 -2.66 -18.90 12.32
CA PRO A 368 -2.62 -20.15 11.56
C PRO A 368 -3.75 -21.13 11.93
N GLU A 369 -4.28 -21.05 13.15
CA GLU A 369 -5.43 -21.88 13.55
C GLU A 369 -6.72 -21.43 12.86
N THR A 370 -6.88 -20.13 12.63
CA THR A 370 -8.07 -19.55 11.98
C THR A 370 -7.96 -19.57 10.45
N PHE A 371 -6.77 -19.30 9.93
CA PHE A 371 -6.46 -19.17 8.51
C PHE A 371 -5.30 -20.11 8.09
N PRO A 372 -5.46 -21.44 8.23
CA PRO A 372 -4.36 -22.39 8.02
C PRO A 372 -3.78 -22.43 6.60
N TYR A 373 -4.52 -21.88 5.63
CA TYR A 373 -4.11 -21.84 4.21
C TYR A 373 -3.24 -20.63 3.84
N LYS A 374 -3.25 -19.53 4.61
CA LYS A 374 -2.59 -18.27 4.24
C LYS A 374 -1.08 -18.41 4.08
N GLY A 375 -0.42 -19.00 5.08
CA GLY A 375 1.04 -19.00 5.14
C GLY A 375 1.72 -19.67 3.95
N ARG A 376 1.13 -20.72 3.34
CA ARG A 376 1.73 -21.33 2.13
C ARG A 376 1.73 -20.36 0.94
N HIS A 377 0.68 -19.55 0.81
CA HIS A 377 0.54 -18.57 -0.27
C HIS A 377 1.42 -17.34 -0.03
N MET A 378 1.49 -16.85 1.21
CA MET A 378 2.36 -15.72 1.56
C MET A 378 3.84 -16.07 1.35
N ARG A 379 4.26 -17.29 1.72
CA ARG A 379 5.62 -17.77 1.44
C ARG A 379 5.96 -17.82 -0.05
N ARG A 380 4.98 -18.09 -0.94
CA ARG A 380 5.18 -18.03 -2.41
C ARG A 380 5.47 -16.60 -2.84
N ILE A 381 4.69 -15.63 -2.37
CA ILE A 381 4.90 -14.20 -2.63
C ILE A 381 6.29 -13.76 -2.13
N PHE A 382 6.65 -14.09 -0.89
CA PHE A 382 7.95 -13.73 -0.32
C PHE A 382 9.12 -14.41 -1.04
N ALA A 383 8.93 -15.63 -1.55
CA ALA A 383 9.93 -16.29 -2.37
C ALA A 383 10.12 -15.61 -3.74
N ALA A 384 9.03 -15.20 -4.38
CA ALA A 384 9.08 -14.44 -5.63
C ALA A 384 9.76 -13.07 -5.41
N PHE A 385 9.43 -12.37 -4.33
CA PHE A 385 10.05 -11.09 -3.99
C PHE A 385 11.55 -11.24 -3.72
N ARG A 386 11.98 -12.28 -2.99
CA ARG A 386 13.42 -12.58 -2.83
C ARG A 386 14.11 -12.87 -4.16
N ALA A 387 13.45 -13.59 -5.08
CA ALA A 387 14.01 -13.89 -6.39
C ALA A 387 14.21 -12.59 -7.21
N LEU A 388 13.26 -11.66 -7.13
CA LEU A 388 13.40 -10.31 -7.69
C LEU A 388 14.63 -9.59 -7.12
N LEU A 389 14.79 -9.54 -5.79
CA LEU A 389 15.96 -8.94 -5.16
C LEU A 389 17.28 -9.60 -5.61
N ALA A 390 17.31 -10.94 -5.70
CA ALA A 390 18.50 -11.69 -6.11
C ALA A 390 18.86 -11.49 -7.60
N LYS A 391 17.89 -11.19 -8.46
CA LYS A 391 18.12 -10.80 -9.87
C LYS A 391 18.69 -9.39 -9.97
N ALA A 392 18.33 -8.52 -9.02
CA ALA A 392 18.68 -7.10 -8.99
C ALA A 392 20.05 -6.79 -8.37
N GLY A 393 20.52 -7.59 -7.41
CA GLY A 393 21.85 -7.45 -6.79
C GLY A 393 22.72 -8.65 -7.10
#